data_AF-A0AAV3BDW7-F1
#
_entry.id   AF-A0AAV3BDW7-F1
#
_cell.length_a   1.000
_cell.length_b   1.000
_cell.length_c   1.000
_cell.angle_alpha   90.00
_cell.angle_beta   90.00
_cell.angle_gamma   90.00
#
_symmetry.space_group_name_H-M   'P 1'
#
loop_
_entity.id
_entity.type
_entity.pdbx_description
1 polymer ?
#
loop_
_entity_poly.entity_id
_entity_poly.type
_entity_poly.pdbx_seq_one_letter_code
_entity_poly.pdbx_strand_id
1 'polypeptide(L)'
;MKHPFSTRLAAVQHYLSGKATLRETARQFSVGKSPLTRWIRAFRRQGEAGLEHHLSRTYTPEFRLCVVRYMMANRCSAADASAHFNIPNETIIQNWMKRYREGGKEALNPSKTGPTMPKDKYEHDSKPFSEMTHAELEKELEYLRAENAYLKKRKALREEKALREQQKKPE
;
A
#
# COMPACT_ATOMS: atom_id res chain seq x y z
N MET A 1 11.76 -7.38 6.75
CA MET A 1 12.67 -6.82 5.72
C MET A 1 13.58 -7.93 5.23
N LYS A 2 13.77 -8.13 3.92
CA LYS A 2 14.68 -9.19 3.41
C LYS A 2 16.16 -8.79 3.40
N HIS A 3 16.50 -7.50 3.25
CA HIS A 3 17.89 -7.01 3.31
C HIS A 3 17.96 -5.59 3.91
N PRO A 4 18.83 -5.31 4.91
CA PRO A 4 18.99 -3.98 5.49
C PRO A 4 19.72 -3.02 4.53
N PHE A 5 19.68 -1.72 4.81
CA PHE A 5 20.34 -0.68 3.98
C PHE A 5 21.85 -0.93 3.84
N SER A 6 22.54 -1.25 4.94
CA SER A 6 23.98 -1.54 4.96
C SER A 6 24.36 -2.67 4.00
N THR A 7 23.62 -3.78 4.00
CA THR A 7 23.85 -4.91 3.06
C THR A 7 23.64 -4.49 1.61
N ARG A 8 22.64 -3.64 1.33
CA ARG A 8 22.37 -3.14 -0.01
C ARG A 8 23.50 -2.26 -0.52
N LEU A 9 23.96 -1.33 0.33
CA LEU A 9 25.07 -0.43 0.01
C LEU A 9 26.37 -1.20 -0.23
N ALA A 10 26.71 -2.13 0.66
CA ALA A 10 27.91 -2.95 0.54
C ALA A 10 27.89 -3.81 -0.74
N ALA A 11 26.75 -4.43 -1.08
CA ALA A 11 26.61 -5.21 -2.30
C ALA A 11 26.79 -4.36 -3.57
N VAL A 12 26.24 -3.13 -3.59
CA VAL A 12 26.41 -2.23 -4.74
C VAL A 12 27.85 -1.73 -4.85
N GLN A 13 28.47 -1.31 -3.76
CA GLN A 13 29.87 -0.85 -3.75
C GLN A 13 30.82 -1.98 -4.17
N HIS A 14 30.58 -3.22 -3.71
CA HIS A 14 31.36 -4.38 -4.11
C HIS A 14 31.31 -4.61 -5.63
N TYR A 15 30.12 -4.54 -6.23
CA TYR A 15 29.99 -4.64 -7.69
C TYR A 15 30.66 -3.47 -8.42
N LEU A 16 30.50 -2.24 -7.91
CA LEU A 16 31.10 -1.05 -8.52
C LEU A 16 32.63 -1.01 -8.41
N SER A 17 33.22 -1.73 -7.45
CA SER A 17 34.67 -1.88 -7.34
C SER A 17 35.32 -2.62 -8.52
N GLY A 18 34.52 -3.25 -9.40
CA GLY A 18 34.98 -3.96 -10.59
C GLY A 18 35.61 -5.33 -10.31
N LYS A 19 35.73 -5.73 -9.03
CA LYS A 19 36.43 -6.95 -8.61
C LYS A 19 35.59 -8.23 -8.70
N ALA A 20 34.28 -8.12 -8.94
CA ALA A 20 33.37 -9.25 -8.98
C ALA A 20 32.25 -9.06 -9.98
N THR A 21 31.81 -10.16 -10.58
CA THR A 21 30.65 -10.20 -11.44
C THR A 21 29.36 -9.99 -10.63
N LEU A 22 28.27 -9.66 -11.33
CA LEU A 22 26.94 -9.55 -10.73
C LEU A 22 26.52 -10.85 -10.02
N ARG A 23 26.92 -12.01 -10.55
CA ARG A 23 26.59 -13.33 -9.99
C ARG A 23 27.35 -13.61 -8.70
N GLU A 24 28.64 -13.30 -8.68
CA GLU A 24 29.49 -13.48 -7.49
C GLU A 24 29.05 -12.55 -6.37
N THR A 25 28.80 -11.29 -6.68
CA THR A 25 28.29 -10.31 -5.71
C THR A 25 26.92 -10.74 -5.16
N ALA A 26 25.99 -11.19 -6.02
CA ALA A 26 24.70 -11.71 -5.58
C ALA A 26 24.85 -12.90 -4.61
N ARG A 27 25.78 -13.82 -4.89
CA ARG A 27 26.05 -14.98 -4.04
C ARG A 27 26.68 -14.57 -2.70
N GLN A 28 27.66 -13.69 -2.72
CA GLN A 28 28.39 -13.23 -1.52
C GLN A 28 27.49 -12.53 -0.51
N PHE A 29 26.52 -11.75 -0.99
CA PHE A 29 25.58 -11.03 -0.12
C PHE A 29 24.25 -11.78 0.07
N SER A 30 24.13 -13.02 -0.42
CA SER A 30 22.91 -13.83 -0.36
C SER A 30 21.67 -13.10 -0.89
N VAL A 31 21.82 -12.37 -2.01
CA VAL A 31 20.78 -11.57 -2.65
C VAL A 31 20.47 -12.13 -4.04
N GLY A 32 19.21 -12.09 -4.47
CA GLY A 32 18.85 -12.39 -5.85
C GLY A 32 19.48 -11.41 -6.86
N LYS A 33 19.73 -11.88 -8.08
CA LYS A 33 20.27 -11.04 -9.18
C LYS A 33 19.36 -9.86 -9.50
N SER A 34 18.04 -10.06 -9.55
CA SER A 34 17.09 -9.01 -9.92
C SER A 34 17.04 -7.85 -8.90
N PRO A 35 16.97 -8.10 -7.57
CA PRO A 35 17.15 -7.06 -6.57
C PRO A 35 18.48 -6.31 -6.70
N LEU A 36 19.59 -7.02 -6.87
CA LEU A 36 20.92 -6.40 -7.00
C LEU A 36 21.00 -5.48 -8.23
N THR A 37 20.53 -5.93 -9.39
CA THR A 37 20.44 -5.09 -10.60
C THR A 37 19.61 -3.83 -10.36
N ARG A 38 18.48 -3.96 -9.64
CA ARG A 38 17.63 -2.81 -9.29
C ARG A 38 18.37 -1.82 -8.40
N TRP A 39 19.10 -2.29 -7.39
CA TRP A 39 19.89 -1.44 -6.48
C TRP A 39 21.02 -0.72 -7.22
N ILE A 40 21.76 -1.40 -8.10
CA ILE A 40 22.81 -0.78 -8.91
C ILE A 40 22.23 0.33 -9.80
N ARG A 41 21.09 0.08 -10.44
CA ARG A 41 20.40 1.10 -11.26
C ARG A 41 19.94 2.29 -10.43
N ALA A 42 19.37 2.05 -9.25
CA ALA A 42 18.92 3.12 -8.36
C ALA A 42 20.10 3.95 -7.85
N PHE A 43 21.20 3.29 -7.46
CA PHE A 43 22.43 3.94 -7.01
C PHE A 43 23.08 4.79 -8.11
N ARG A 44 23.12 4.31 -9.36
CA ARG A 44 23.64 5.10 -10.49
C ARG A 44 22.80 6.35 -10.79
N ARG A 45 21.51 6.36 -10.44
CA ARG A 45 20.61 7.50 -10.70
C ARG A 45 20.61 8.52 -9.57
N GLN A 46 20.73 8.09 -8.31
CA GLN A 46 20.46 8.91 -7.13
C GLN A 46 21.51 8.74 -6.01
N GLY A 47 22.58 7.98 -6.25
CA GLY A 47 23.55 7.63 -5.21
C GLY A 47 22.92 6.80 -4.08
N GLU A 48 23.38 7.03 -2.86
CA GLU A 48 22.90 6.30 -1.66
C GLU A 48 21.40 6.48 -1.41
N ALA A 49 20.84 7.65 -1.74
CA ALA A 49 19.41 7.92 -1.63
C ALA A 49 18.55 6.94 -2.46
N GLY A 50 19.09 6.45 -3.59
CA GLY A 50 18.42 5.43 -4.41
C GLY A 50 18.33 4.05 -3.74
N LEU A 51 19.13 3.80 -2.71
CA LEU A 51 19.10 2.57 -1.91
C LEU A 51 18.22 2.70 -0.68
N GLU A 52 17.74 3.89 -0.34
CA GLU A 52 16.80 4.06 0.75
C GLU A 52 15.48 3.34 0.47
N HIS A 53 14.92 2.75 1.52
CA HIS A 53 13.63 2.07 1.41
C HIS A 53 12.51 3.06 1.71
N HIS A 54 11.94 3.67 0.68
CA HIS A 54 10.71 4.46 0.86
C HIS A 54 9.51 3.49 0.97
N LEU A 55 9.12 3.12 2.20
CA LEU A 55 7.98 2.21 2.46
C LEU A 55 6.66 2.72 1.85
N SER A 56 6.56 4.01 1.62
CA SER A 56 5.49 4.65 0.87
C SER A 56 6.02 6.02 0.51
N ARG A 57 6.25 6.30 -0.78
CA ARG A 57 6.53 7.67 -1.19
C ARG A 57 5.20 8.41 -1.15
N THR A 58 4.97 9.17 -0.07
CA THR A 58 3.76 9.97 0.07
C THR A 58 3.90 11.18 -0.85
N TYR A 59 3.07 11.22 -1.88
CA TYR A 59 3.01 12.38 -2.78
C TYR A 59 1.99 13.37 -2.25
N THR A 60 2.40 14.62 -2.05
CA THR A 60 1.48 15.68 -1.63
C THR A 60 0.46 15.98 -2.74
N PRO A 61 -0.74 16.47 -2.42
CA PRO A 61 -1.72 16.86 -3.43
C PRO A 61 -1.18 17.82 -4.49
N GLU A 62 -0.34 18.78 -4.06
CA GLU A 62 0.26 19.80 -4.91
C GLU A 62 1.21 19.16 -5.92
N PHE A 63 2.02 18.19 -5.47
CA PHE A 63 2.90 17.43 -6.34
C PHE A 63 2.10 16.61 -7.37
N ARG A 64 1.04 15.92 -6.94
CA ARG A 64 0.17 15.15 -7.85
C ARG A 64 -0.43 16.06 -8.93
N LEU A 65 -0.91 17.23 -8.53
CA LEU A 65 -1.47 18.23 -9.45
C LEU A 65 -0.40 18.74 -10.42
N CYS A 66 0.82 18.99 -9.96
CA CYS A 66 1.95 19.39 -10.80
C CYS A 66 2.22 18.35 -11.90
N VAL A 67 2.31 17.06 -11.53
CA VAL A 67 2.56 15.96 -12.47
C VAL A 67 1.44 15.87 -13.52
N VAL A 68 0.18 15.97 -13.09
CA VAL A 68 -0.97 15.92 -14.00
C VAL A 68 -0.98 17.12 -14.97
N ARG A 69 -0.72 18.34 -14.47
CA ARG A 69 -0.63 19.53 -15.32
C ARG A 69 0.51 19.44 -16.33
N TYR A 70 1.67 18.93 -15.90
CA TYR A 70 2.80 18.68 -16.80
C TYR A 70 2.43 17.72 -17.93
N MET A 71 1.73 16.63 -17.63
CA MET A 71 1.28 15.68 -18.65
C MET A 71 0.30 16.31 -19.63
N MET A 72 -0.64 17.13 -19.15
CA MET A 72 -1.61 17.81 -20.00
C MET A 72 -0.95 18.84 -20.92
N ALA A 73 -0.01 19.61 -20.39
CA ALA A 73 0.71 20.64 -21.15
C ALA A 73 1.60 20.03 -22.23
N ASN A 74 2.35 18.97 -21.89
CA ASN A 74 3.34 18.37 -22.78
C ASN A 74 2.80 17.20 -23.62
N ARG A 75 1.53 16.80 -23.43
CA ARG A 75 0.91 15.63 -24.09
C ARG A 75 1.76 14.36 -24.00
N CYS A 76 2.48 14.17 -22.90
CA CYS A 76 3.40 13.05 -22.71
C CYS A 76 2.73 11.84 -22.05
N SER A 77 3.34 10.68 -22.22
CA SER A 77 2.83 9.44 -21.64
C SER A 77 3.08 9.38 -20.12
N ALA A 78 2.36 8.48 -19.44
CA ALA A 78 2.62 8.21 -18.01
C ALA A 78 4.04 7.68 -17.77
N ALA A 79 4.63 6.98 -18.74
CA ALA A 79 6.00 6.50 -18.68
C ALA A 79 7.01 7.67 -18.73
N ASP A 80 6.78 8.65 -19.61
CA ASP A 80 7.64 9.83 -19.73
C ASP A 80 7.57 10.70 -18.46
N ALA A 81 6.36 10.93 -17.94
CA ALA A 81 6.17 11.65 -16.69
C ALA A 81 6.80 10.89 -15.50
N SER A 82 6.70 9.56 -15.49
CA SER A 82 7.32 8.69 -14.50
C SER A 82 8.85 8.82 -14.50
N ALA A 83 9.46 8.85 -15.68
CA ALA A 83 10.89 9.09 -15.83
C ALA A 83 11.29 10.50 -15.37
N HIS A 84 10.54 11.53 -15.76
CA HIS A 84 10.83 12.93 -15.44
C HIS A 84 10.71 13.24 -13.94
N PHE A 85 9.62 12.83 -13.30
CA PHE A 85 9.38 13.05 -11.88
C PHE A 85 9.97 11.96 -10.98
N ASN A 86 10.70 11.01 -11.58
CA ASN A 86 11.33 9.89 -10.90
C ASN A 86 10.32 9.12 -10.03
N ILE A 87 9.13 8.87 -10.56
CA ILE A 87 8.08 8.09 -9.92
C ILE A 87 8.35 6.61 -10.27
N PRO A 88 8.37 5.67 -9.31
CA PRO A 88 8.76 4.29 -9.62
C PRO A 88 7.79 3.51 -10.50
N ASN A 89 6.52 3.93 -10.53
CA ASN A 89 5.45 3.19 -11.18
C ASN A 89 4.52 4.15 -11.92
N GLU A 90 4.43 3.97 -13.23
CA GLU A 90 3.58 4.75 -14.12
C GLU A 90 2.09 4.58 -13.82
N THR A 91 1.66 3.44 -13.26
CA THR A 91 0.24 3.22 -12.92
C THR A 91 -0.24 4.17 -11.82
N ILE A 92 0.67 4.64 -10.96
CA ILE A 92 0.36 5.68 -9.96
C ILE A 92 -0.08 6.97 -10.66
N ILE A 93 0.63 7.35 -11.73
CA ILE A 93 0.37 8.56 -12.49
C ILE A 93 -0.91 8.40 -13.31
N GLN A 94 -1.13 7.23 -13.92
CA GLN A 94 -2.39 6.92 -14.62
C GLN A 94 -3.60 7.06 -13.68
N ASN A 95 -3.49 6.58 -12.44
CA ASN A 95 -4.54 6.73 -11.44
C ASN A 95 -4.79 8.19 -11.07
N TRP A 96 -3.75 9.02 -10.93
CA TRP A 96 -3.94 10.45 -10.71
C TRP A 96 -4.64 11.13 -11.89
N MET A 97 -4.21 10.82 -13.11
CA MET A 97 -4.83 11.37 -14.32
C MET A 97 -6.31 10.98 -14.42
N LYS A 98 -6.64 9.72 -14.13
CA LYS A 98 -8.02 9.22 -14.10
C LYS A 98 -8.87 10.00 -13.07
N ARG A 99 -8.38 10.10 -11.83
CA ARG A 99 -9.07 10.83 -10.75
C ARG A 99 -9.26 12.31 -11.09
N TYR A 100 -8.25 12.93 -11.71
CA TYR A 100 -8.34 14.32 -12.14
C TYR A 100 -9.38 14.52 -13.24
N ARG A 101 -9.52 13.58 -14.18
CA ARG A 101 -10.59 13.64 -15.20
C ARG A 101 -11.99 13.48 -14.60
N GLU A 102 -12.12 12.67 -13.56
CA GLU A 102 -13.41 12.36 -12.92
C GLU A 102 -13.87 13.47 -11.95
N GLY A 103 -12.96 14.10 -11.21
CA GLY A 103 -13.34 15.07 -10.16
C GLY A 103 -12.35 16.22 -9.97
N GLY A 104 -11.55 16.54 -10.99
CA GLY A 104 -10.65 17.69 -11.00
C GLY A 104 -9.57 17.65 -9.92
N LYS A 105 -9.12 18.83 -9.49
CA LYS A 105 -8.05 18.98 -8.48
C LYS A 105 -8.41 18.35 -7.13
N GLU A 106 -9.67 18.45 -6.71
CA GLU A 106 -10.13 17.96 -5.41
C GLU A 106 -10.06 16.43 -5.33
N ALA A 107 -10.32 15.76 -6.46
CA ALA A 107 -10.22 14.31 -6.55
C ALA A 107 -8.78 13.77 -6.46
N LEU A 108 -7.74 14.61 -6.55
CA LEU A 108 -6.34 14.18 -6.36
C LEU A 108 -5.94 14.06 -4.89
N ASN A 109 -6.70 14.69 -3.98
CA ASN A 109 -6.50 14.52 -2.55
C ASN A 109 -6.75 13.06 -2.17
N PRO A 110 -5.94 12.46 -1.28
CA PRO A 110 -6.31 11.16 -0.72
C PRO A 110 -7.65 11.34 0.00
N SER A 111 -8.74 10.95 -0.65
CA SER A 111 -10.04 10.88 0.01
C SER A 111 -9.85 9.94 1.19
N LYS A 112 -10.36 10.31 2.37
CA LYS A 112 -10.55 9.39 3.48
C LYS A 112 -11.55 8.33 3.01
N THR A 113 -11.08 7.40 2.18
CA THR A 113 -11.97 6.57 1.38
C THR A 113 -12.27 5.32 2.19
N GLY A 114 -13.28 5.48 3.04
CA GLY A 114 -13.97 4.43 3.73
C GLY A 114 -15.11 5.08 4.50
N PRO A 115 -16.32 4.48 4.53
CA PRO A 115 -17.29 4.85 5.55
C PRO A 115 -16.56 4.70 6.89
N THR A 116 -16.37 5.83 7.58
CA THR A 116 -15.96 5.75 8.99
C THR A 116 -17.18 5.18 9.68
N MET A 117 -17.10 3.92 10.11
CA MET A 117 -18.15 3.33 10.93
C MET A 117 -18.42 4.31 12.08
N PRO A 118 -19.67 4.74 12.31
CA PRO A 118 -20.00 5.48 13.51
C PRO A 118 -19.44 4.68 14.69
N LYS A 119 -18.48 5.26 15.40
CA LYS A 119 -18.10 4.74 16.71
C LYS A 119 -19.14 5.25 17.69
N ASP A 120 -20.38 4.82 17.51
CA ASP A 120 -21.29 4.74 18.65
C ASP A 120 -20.69 3.63 19.50
N LYS A 121 -19.78 4.03 20.38
CA LYS A 121 -19.32 3.17 21.45
C LYS A 121 -20.58 2.95 22.28
N TYR A 122 -21.18 1.77 22.16
CA TYR A 122 -22.07 1.31 23.20
C TYR A 122 -21.21 1.23 24.46
N GLU A 123 -21.32 2.24 25.32
CA GLU A 123 -20.67 2.24 26.62
C GLU A 123 -21.37 1.14 27.40
N HIS A 124 -20.66 0.03 27.60
CA HIS A 124 -21.13 -1.02 28.47
C HIS A 124 -21.07 -0.46 29.88
N ASP A 125 -22.16 0.16 30.32
CA ASP A 125 -22.37 0.48 31.73
C ASP A 125 -22.04 -0.80 32.49
N SER A 126 -21.04 -0.71 33.36
CA SER A 126 -20.44 -1.84 34.05
C SER A 126 -21.32 -2.35 35.19
N LYS A 127 -22.65 -2.17 35.06
CA LYS A 127 -23.62 -2.66 36.03
C LYS A 127 -23.61 -4.18 35.99
N PRO A 128 -23.45 -4.86 37.13
CA PRO A 128 -23.63 -6.30 37.21
C PRO A 128 -25.01 -6.68 36.64
N PHE A 129 -25.09 -7.81 35.94
CA PHE A 129 -26.35 -8.34 35.37
C PHE A 129 -27.49 -8.39 36.41
N SER A 130 -27.15 -8.58 37.69
CA SER A 130 -28.08 -8.63 38.82
C SER A 130 -28.79 -7.29 39.12
N GLU A 131 -28.21 -6.17 38.69
CA GLU A 131 -28.73 -4.81 38.95
C GLU A 131 -29.41 -4.22 37.72
N MET A 132 -29.43 -4.94 36.60
CA MET A 132 -29.99 -4.48 35.35
C MET A 132 -31.50 -4.72 35.30
N THR A 133 -32.26 -3.70 34.87
CA THR A 133 -33.71 -3.83 34.70
C THR A 133 -34.05 -4.78 33.56
N HIS A 134 -35.25 -5.35 33.57
CA HIS A 134 -35.71 -6.26 32.51
C HIS A 134 -35.60 -5.65 31.10
N ALA A 135 -35.96 -4.37 30.95
CA ALA A 135 -35.87 -3.66 29.68
C ALA A 135 -34.41 -3.44 29.20
N GLU A 136 -33.47 -3.23 30.13
CA GLU A 136 -32.05 -3.11 29.79
C GLU A 136 -31.47 -4.47 29.37
N LEU A 137 -31.90 -5.56 30.01
CA LEU A 137 -31.52 -6.93 29.64
C LEU A 137 -31.99 -7.31 28.22
N GLU A 138 -33.21 -6.94 27.84
CA GLU A 138 -33.73 -7.19 26.50
C GLU A 138 -32.92 -6.46 25.41
N LYS A 139 -32.57 -5.19 25.66
CA LYS A 139 -31.72 -4.40 24.76
C LYS A 139 -30.34 -5.00 24.59
N GLU A 140 -29.72 -5.43 25.69
CA GLU A 140 -28.41 -6.08 25.66
C GLU A 140 -28.46 -7.40 24.87
N LEU A 141 -29.50 -8.21 25.06
CA LEU A 141 -29.71 -9.43 24.29
C LEU A 141 -29.91 -9.15 22.80
N GLU A 142 -30.67 -8.12 22.44
CA GLU A 142 -30.87 -7.72 21.06
C GLU A 142 -29.56 -7.26 20.41
N TYR A 143 -28.79 -6.43 21.11
CA TYR A 143 -27.47 -5.97 20.67
C TYR A 143 -26.51 -7.15 20.47
N LEU A 144 -26.39 -8.04 21.44
CA LEU A 144 -25.53 -9.23 21.36
C LEU A 144 -25.97 -10.18 20.24
N ARG A 145 -27.28 -10.32 19.98
CA ARG A 145 -27.80 -11.09 18.85
C ARG A 145 -27.40 -10.46 17.52
N ALA A 146 -27.50 -9.13 17.40
CA ALA A 146 -27.08 -8.40 16.21
C ALA A 146 -25.57 -8.52 15.96
N GLU A 147 -24.75 -8.37 16.99
CA GLU A 147 -23.29 -8.53 16.91
C GLU A 147 -22.91 -9.96 16.48
N ASN A 148 -23.53 -10.98 17.10
CA ASN A 148 -23.31 -12.37 16.72
C ASN A 148 -23.72 -12.65 15.28
N ALA A 149 -24.87 -12.12 14.82
CA ALA A 149 -25.31 -12.26 13.43
C ALA A 149 -24.32 -11.62 12.45
N TYR A 150 -23.81 -10.44 12.76
CA TYR A 150 -22.78 -9.76 11.96
C TYR A 150 -21.48 -10.58 11.88
N LEU A 151 -21.01 -11.12 13.02
CA LEU A 151 -19.80 -11.95 13.06
C LEU A 151 -19.96 -13.24 12.25
N LYS A 152 -21.13 -13.89 12.30
CA LYS A 152 -21.44 -15.07 11.47
C LYS A 152 -21.43 -14.71 9.98
N LYS A 153 -22.07 -13.62 9.58
CA LYS A 153 -22.07 -13.16 8.18
C LYS A 153 -20.65 -12.85 7.68
N ARG A 154 -19.81 -12.23 8.52
CA ARG A 154 -18.41 -11.95 8.21
C ARG A 154 -17.57 -13.22 8.03
N LYS A 155 -17.83 -14.26 8.83
CA LYS A 155 -17.18 -15.58 8.66
C LYS A 155 -17.59 -16.22 7.33
N ALA A 156 -18.89 -16.29 7.06
CA ALA A 156 -19.42 -16.84 5.81
C ALA A 156 -18.83 -16.15 4.55
N LEU A 157 -18.74 -14.82 4.55
CA LEU A 157 -18.12 -14.06 3.45
C LEU A 157 -16.63 -14.39 3.24
N ARG A 158 -15.89 -14.71 4.30
CA ARG A 158 -14.47 -15.11 4.18
C ARG A 158 -14.35 -16.50 3.60
N GLU A 159 -15.19 -17.42 4.05
CA GLU A 159 -15.26 -18.80 3.55
C GLU A 159 -15.65 -18.82 2.07
N GLU A 160 -16.66 -18.04 1.67
CA GLU A 160 -17.09 -17.89 0.27
C GLU A 160 -15.96 -17.35 -0.62
N LYS A 161 -15.23 -16.32 -0.15
CA LYS A 161 -14.07 -15.80 -0.87
C LYS A 161 -12.97 -16.85 -1.03
N ALA A 162 -12.66 -17.60 0.02
CA ALA A 162 -11.65 -18.66 -0.03
C ALA A 162 -12.04 -19.77 -1.03
N LEU A 163 -13.32 -20.20 -1.03
CA LEU A 163 -13.86 -21.16 -1.99
C LEU A 163 -13.75 -20.64 -3.43
N ARG A 164 -14.12 -19.38 -3.66
CA ARG A 164 -14.04 -18.74 -4.98
C ARG A 164 -12.61 -18.59 -5.49
N GLU A 165 -11.65 -18.39 -4.60
CA GLU A 165 -10.22 -18.33 -4.94
C GLU A 165 -9.65 -19.72 -5.28
N GLN A 166 -10.11 -20.78 -4.60
CA GLN A 166 -9.74 -22.16 -4.93
C GLN A 166 -10.27 -22.56 -6.32
N GLN A 167 -11.51 -22.19 -6.66
CA GLN A 167 -12.11 -22.47 -7.98
C GLN A 167 -11.45 -21.71 -9.14
N LYS A 168 -10.67 -20.66 -8.86
CA LYS A 168 -10.01 -19.81 -9.88
C LYS A 168 -8.58 -20.23 -10.21
N LYS A 169 -8.01 -21.22 -9.54
CA LYS A 169 -6.71 -21.79 -9.91
C LYS A 169 -6.96 -22.98 -10.87
N PRO A 170 -6.77 -22.83 -12.19
CA PRO A 170 -6.68 -24.00 -13.05
C PRO A 170 -5.39 -24.78 -12.72
N GLU A 171 -5.47 -26.11 -12.84
CA GLU A 171 -4.31 -27.02 -12.89
C GLU A 171 -3.37 -26.70 -14.07
#